data_AF-A0A954QJ79-F1
#
_entry.id   AF-A0A954QJ79-F1
#
_cell.length_a   1.000
_cell.length_b   1.000
_cell.length_c   1.000
_cell.angle_alpha   90.00
_cell.angle_beta   90.00
_cell.angle_gamma   90.00
#
_symmetry.space_group_name_H-M   'P 1'
#
loop_
_entity.id
_entity.type
_entity.pdbx_description
1 polymer ?
#
loop_
_entity_poly.entity_id
_entity_poly.type
_entity_poly.pdbx_seq_one_letter_code
_entity_poly.pdbx_strand_id
1 'polypeptide(L)'
;MLKPRSIVLLLLLLSPVLAYLGVGIYSLWTTGYIRWIWWWLPAGWSLAWLINWLWPAKRERVTASMPHDRHWTPRDEAAAAIVERYQKRVDELTPEQITNPHFCWDEMQALSLELARHYHPGTAKPLDSLTVPEILAAVRLASADIERWALEYAPGSRMLT
;
A
#
# COMPACT_ATOMS: atom_id res chain seq x y z
N MET A 1 -28.45 22.05 10.51
CA MET A 1 -29.93 21.96 10.36
C MET A 1 -30.26 21.86 8.87
N LEU A 2 -30.77 20.70 8.42
CA LEU A 2 -31.14 20.50 7.00
C LEU A 2 -32.31 21.43 6.63
N LYS A 3 -32.15 22.21 5.55
CA LYS A 3 -33.18 23.14 5.08
C LYS A 3 -34.41 22.36 4.58
N PRO A 4 -35.65 22.82 4.83
CA PRO A 4 -36.88 22.10 4.44
C PRO A 4 -36.95 21.82 2.93
N ARG A 5 -36.39 22.71 2.10
CA ARG A 5 -36.26 22.51 0.65
C ARG A 5 -35.39 21.31 0.26
N SER A 6 -34.30 21.05 0.99
CA SER A 6 -33.42 19.90 0.72
C SER A 6 -34.09 18.58 1.06
N ILE A 7 -34.94 18.56 2.09
CA ILE A 7 -35.73 17.38 2.46
C ILE A 7 -36.73 17.06 1.35
N VAL A 8 -37.44 18.07 0.82
CA VAL A 8 -38.40 17.87 -0.28
C VAL A 8 -37.72 17.37 -1.56
N LEU A 9 -36.57 17.95 -1.94
CA LEU A 9 -35.81 17.50 -3.11
C LEU A 9 -35.29 16.07 -2.94
N LEU A 10 -34.81 15.73 -1.74
CA LEU A 10 -34.36 14.37 -1.42
C LEU A 10 -35.52 13.38 -1.52
N LEU A 11 -36.70 13.74 -0.99
CA LEU A 11 -37.89 12.89 -1.00
C LEU A 11 -38.44 12.68 -2.42
N LEU A 12 -38.40 13.72 -3.25
CA LEU A 12 -38.81 13.64 -4.65
C LEU A 12 -37.84 12.80 -5.48
N LEU A 13 -36.53 12.90 -5.20
CA LEU A 13 -35.49 12.12 -5.87
C LEU A 13 -35.53 10.63 -5.47
N LEU A 14 -35.79 10.34 -4.20
CA LEU A 14 -35.88 8.97 -3.68
C LEU A 14 -37.25 8.31 -3.91
N SER A 15 -38.31 9.10 -4.16
CA SER A 15 -39.65 8.60 -4.44
C SER A 15 -39.72 7.51 -5.52
N PRO A 16 -39.14 7.68 -6.72
CA PRO A 16 -39.19 6.64 -7.75
C PRO A 16 -38.42 5.38 -7.33
N VAL A 17 -37.31 5.53 -6.58
CA VAL A 17 -36.55 4.40 -6.05
C VAL A 17 -37.38 3.64 -5.02
N LEU A 18 -38.01 4.32 -4.06
CA LEU A 18 -38.87 3.71 -3.05
C LEU A 18 -40.11 3.04 -3.66
N ALA A 19 -40.72 3.66 -4.67
CA ALA A 19 -41.86 3.08 -5.38
C ALA A 19 -41.47 1.79 -6.09
N TYR A 20 -40.31 1.77 -6.76
CA TYR A 20 -39.79 0.58 -7.42
C TYR A 20 -39.41 -0.52 -6.41
N LEU A 21 -38.83 -0.14 -5.28
CA LEU A 21 -38.49 -1.04 -4.18
C LEU A 21 -39.76 -1.65 -3.55
N GLY A 22 -40.79 -0.84 -3.34
CA GLY A 22 -42.10 -1.28 -2.83
C GLY A 22 -42.82 -2.23 -3.79
N VAL A 23 -42.87 -1.88 -5.08
CA VAL A 23 -43.46 -2.74 -6.13
C VAL A 23 -42.66 -4.04 -6.29
N GLY A 24 -41.33 -3.97 -6.22
CA GLY A 24 -40.45 -5.13 -6.23
C GLY A 24 -40.69 -6.04 -5.04
N ILE A 25 -40.76 -5.50 -3.82
CA ILE A 25 -41.08 -6.27 -2.61
C ILE A 25 -42.49 -6.87 -2.70
N TYR A 26 -43.48 -6.10 -3.11
CA TYR A 26 -44.87 -6.55 -3.23
C TYR A 26 -45.02 -7.67 -4.26
N SER A 27 -44.39 -7.53 -5.43
CA SER A 27 -44.35 -8.57 -6.47
C SER A 27 -43.62 -9.82 -5.98
N LEU A 28 -42.52 -9.67 -5.25
CA LEU A 28 -41.79 -10.82 -4.67
C LEU A 28 -42.59 -11.54 -3.59
N TRP A 29 -43.46 -10.82 -2.88
CA TRP A 29 -44.36 -11.36 -1.86
C TRP A 29 -45.51 -12.17 -2.48
N THR A 30 -46.15 -11.64 -3.53
CA THR A 30 -47.28 -12.30 -4.19
C THR A 30 -46.87 -13.51 -5.02
N THR A 31 -45.66 -13.50 -5.57
CA THR A 31 -45.18 -14.56 -6.47
C THR A 31 -44.45 -15.70 -5.73
N GLY A 32 -44.27 -15.60 -4.40
CA GLY A 32 -43.65 -16.66 -3.58
C GLY A 32 -42.13 -16.83 -3.78
N TYR A 33 -41.49 -16.00 -4.60
CA TYR A 33 -40.05 -16.04 -4.89
C TYR A 33 -39.16 -15.48 -3.77
N ILE A 34 -39.74 -14.97 -2.68
CA ILE A 34 -38.96 -14.45 -1.55
C ILE A 34 -38.04 -15.50 -0.93
N ARG A 35 -38.49 -16.76 -0.91
CA ARG A 35 -37.67 -17.90 -0.47
C ARG A 35 -36.50 -18.15 -1.40
N TRP A 36 -36.66 -17.91 -2.71
CA TRP A 36 -35.61 -18.07 -3.72
C TRP A 36 -34.56 -16.96 -3.58
N ILE A 37 -34.97 -15.69 -3.46
CA ILE A 37 -34.06 -14.55 -3.24
C ILE A 37 -33.30 -14.64 -1.92
N TRP A 38 -33.93 -15.19 -0.88
CA TRP A 38 -33.27 -15.42 0.40
C TRP A 38 -32.07 -16.38 0.27
N TRP A 39 -32.04 -17.26 -0.74
CA TRP A 39 -30.88 -18.09 -1.04
C TRP A 39 -29.81 -17.39 -1.87
N TRP A 40 -30.15 -16.38 -2.69
CA TRP A 40 -29.18 -15.66 -3.52
C TRP A 40 -28.24 -14.78 -2.71
N LEU A 41 -28.72 -14.15 -1.63
CA LEU A 41 -27.89 -13.34 -0.72
C LEU A 41 -26.75 -14.16 -0.09
N PRO A 42 -27.01 -15.26 0.64
CA PRO A 42 -25.96 -16.10 1.19
C PRO A 42 -25.19 -16.85 0.11
N ALA A 43 -25.79 -17.19 -1.04
CA ALA A 43 -25.04 -17.80 -2.15
C ALA A 43 -24.01 -16.83 -2.74
N GLY A 44 -24.36 -15.56 -2.93
CA GLY A 44 -23.43 -14.52 -3.37
C GLY A 44 -22.33 -14.27 -2.36
N TRP A 45 -22.67 -14.22 -1.07
CA TRP A 45 -21.68 -14.13 0.02
C TRP A 45 -20.76 -15.34 0.09
N SER A 46 -21.31 -16.55 -0.01
CA SER A 46 -20.54 -17.80 0.00
C SER A 46 -19.63 -17.89 -1.20
N LEU A 47 -20.11 -17.46 -2.38
CA LEU A 47 -19.30 -17.41 -3.60
C LEU A 47 -18.19 -16.36 -3.47
N ALA A 48 -18.47 -15.17 -2.94
CA ALA A 48 -17.46 -14.15 -2.68
C ALA A 48 -16.40 -14.64 -1.67
N TRP A 49 -16.84 -15.33 -0.60
CA TRP A 49 -15.95 -15.95 0.38
C TRP A 49 -15.09 -17.05 -0.25
N LEU A 50 -15.69 -17.91 -1.08
CA LEU A 50 -14.99 -18.98 -1.81
C LEU A 50 -13.97 -18.39 -2.78
N ILE A 51 -14.32 -17.33 -3.51
CA ILE A 51 -13.41 -16.62 -4.42
C ILE A 51 -12.26 -16.00 -3.63
N ASN A 52 -12.52 -15.34 -2.50
CA ASN A 52 -11.47 -14.76 -1.66
C ASN A 52 -10.55 -15.84 -1.05
N TRP A 53 -11.08 -17.04 -0.80
CA TRP A 53 -10.30 -18.15 -0.27
C TRP A 53 -9.50 -18.89 -1.36
N LEU A 54 -10.07 -19.09 -2.55
CA LEU A 54 -9.43 -19.73 -3.71
C LEU A 54 -8.42 -18.81 -4.40
N TRP A 55 -8.70 -17.51 -4.41
CA TRP A 55 -7.82 -16.45 -4.88
C TRP A 55 -7.54 -15.47 -3.74
N PRO A 56 -6.73 -15.87 -2.75
CA PRO A 56 -6.16 -14.88 -1.84
C PRO A 56 -5.44 -13.87 -2.73
N ALA A 57 -5.81 -12.60 -2.62
CA ALA A 57 -5.11 -11.54 -3.32
C ALA A 57 -3.62 -11.73 -3.04
N LYS A 58 -2.85 -12.11 -4.07
CA LYS A 58 -1.41 -12.10 -3.96
C LYS A 58 -1.11 -10.65 -3.61
N ARG A 59 -0.72 -10.41 -2.35
CA ARG A 59 0.05 -9.22 -2.03
C ARG A 59 1.29 -9.41 -2.87
N GLU A 60 1.29 -8.83 -4.06
CA GLU A 60 2.52 -8.67 -4.82
C GLU A 60 3.43 -7.94 -3.85
N ARG A 61 4.33 -8.71 -3.23
CA ARG A 61 5.52 -8.13 -2.66
C ARG A 61 6.07 -7.33 -3.82
N VAL A 62 6.16 -6.03 -3.64
CA VAL A 62 6.99 -5.23 -4.51
C VAL A 62 8.42 -5.72 -4.23
N THR A 63 8.78 -6.85 -4.81
CA THR A 63 10.16 -7.23 -5.05
C THR A 63 10.62 -6.23 -6.09
N ALA A 64 10.92 -5.01 -5.62
CA ALA A 64 11.78 -4.10 -6.34
C ALA A 64 13.13 -4.82 -6.42
N SER A 65 13.27 -5.71 -7.42
CA SER A 65 14.58 -6.17 -7.83
C SER A 65 15.31 -4.90 -8.23
N MET A 66 16.38 -4.57 -7.50
CA MET A 66 17.18 -3.41 -7.84
C MET A 66 17.59 -3.55 -9.30
N PRO A 67 17.18 -2.62 -10.18
CA PRO A 67 17.56 -2.70 -11.57
C PRO A 67 19.08 -2.59 -11.61
N HIS A 68 19.74 -3.65 -12.10
CA HIS A 68 21.17 -3.64 -12.36
C HIS A 68 21.38 -2.77 -13.59
N ASP A 69 21.50 -1.47 -13.34
CA ASP A 69 21.65 -0.50 -14.42
C ASP A 69 23.04 -0.64 -15.05
N ARG A 70 23.15 -0.40 -16.36
CA ARG A 70 24.36 -0.69 -17.14
C ARG A 70 25.61 0.05 -16.63
N HIS A 71 25.42 1.11 -15.85
CA HIS A 71 26.49 1.93 -15.29
C HIS A 71 27.03 1.42 -13.94
N TRP A 72 26.48 0.34 -13.38
CA TRP A 72 26.91 -0.18 -12.09
C TRP A 72 28.31 -0.76 -12.17
N THR A 73 29.14 -0.41 -11.20
CA THR A 73 30.46 -1.02 -11.01
C THR A 73 30.34 -2.28 -10.16
N PRO A 74 31.34 -3.18 -10.16
CA PRO A 74 31.36 -4.32 -9.23
C PRO A 74 31.26 -3.93 -7.75
N ARG A 75 31.66 -2.69 -7.43
CA ARG A 75 31.53 -2.13 -6.09
C ARG A 75 30.07 -1.82 -5.74
N ASP A 76 29.31 -1.33 -6.71
CA ASP A 76 27.90 -0.98 -6.56
C ASP A 76 27.05 -2.25 -6.44
N GLU A 77 27.39 -3.31 -7.20
CA GLU A 77 26.78 -4.63 -7.04
C GLU A 77 26.98 -5.20 -5.63
N ALA A 78 28.21 -5.07 -5.09
CA ALA A 78 28.49 -5.49 -3.71
C ALA A 78 27.73 -4.64 -2.67
N ALA A 79 27.52 -3.35 -2.94
CA ALA A 79 26.71 -2.48 -2.09
C ALA A 79 25.21 -2.86 -2.15
N ALA A 80 24.70 -3.20 -3.33
CA ALA A 80 23.34 -3.67 -3.51
C ALA A 80 23.10 -5.00 -2.76
N ALA A 81 24.08 -5.89 -2.75
CA ALA A 81 24.01 -7.13 -1.96
C ALA A 81 23.87 -6.84 -0.45
N ILE A 82 24.49 -5.76 0.07
CA ILE A 82 24.28 -5.33 1.46
C ILE A 82 22.81 -4.97 1.67
N VAL A 83 22.24 -4.13 0.80
CA VAL A 83 20.82 -3.71 0.88
C VAL A 83 19.88 -4.91 0.79
N GLU A 84 20.11 -5.84 -0.14
CA GLU A 84 19.30 -7.06 -0.27
C GLU A 84 19.30 -7.92 1.00
N ARG A 85 20.41 -7.98 1.73
CA ARG A 85 20.46 -8.70 3.01
C ARG A 85 19.52 -8.08 4.03
N TYR A 86 19.49 -6.75 4.14
CA TYR A 86 18.58 -6.07 5.06
C TYR A 86 17.13 -6.22 4.60
N GLN A 87 16.85 -6.15 3.30
CA GLN A 87 15.51 -6.39 2.76
C GLN A 87 15.00 -7.79 3.10
N LYS A 88 15.83 -8.83 2.95
CA LYS A 88 15.46 -10.21 3.30
C LYS A 88 15.21 -10.39 4.79
N ARG A 89 15.96 -9.70 5.66
CA ARG A 89 15.76 -9.72 7.11
C ARG A 89 14.41 -9.13 7.55
N VAL A 90 13.79 -8.25 6.75
CA VAL A 90 12.48 -7.67 7.10
C VAL A 90 11.41 -8.75 7.28
N ASP A 91 11.52 -9.86 6.55
CA ASP A 91 10.58 -10.99 6.67
C ASP A 91 10.66 -11.71 8.03
N GLU A 92 11.77 -11.54 8.76
CA GLU A 92 12.01 -12.14 10.08
C GLU A 92 11.59 -11.23 11.23
N LEU A 93 11.25 -9.96 10.94
CA LEU A 93 10.89 -8.97 11.94
C LEU A 93 9.45 -9.13 12.41
N THR A 94 9.22 -8.89 13.71
CA THR A 94 7.86 -8.89 14.26
C THR A 94 7.14 -7.57 13.96
N PRO A 95 5.79 -7.55 13.91
CA PRO A 95 5.03 -6.32 13.73
C PRO A 95 5.33 -5.24 14.77
N GLU A 96 5.63 -5.63 16.01
CA GLU A 96 5.99 -4.72 17.10
C GLU A 96 7.34 -4.04 16.87
N GLN A 97 8.28 -4.73 16.23
CA GLN A 97 9.58 -4.16 15.88
C GLN A 97 9.43 -3.14 14.74
N ILE A 98 8.66 -3.48 13.70
CA ILE A 98 8.45 -2.61 12.54
C ILE A 98 7.67 -1.33 12.92
N THR A 99 6.82 -1.40 13.93
CA THR A 99 6.06 -0.24 14.42
C THR A 99 6.82 0.60 15.44
N ASN A 100 8.00 0.16 15.90
CA ASN A 100 8.84 0.89 16.85
C ASN A 100 9.77 1.87 16.10
N PRO A 101 9.58 3.20 16.25
CA PRO A 101 10.39 4.19 15.55
C PRO A 101 11.88 4.11 15.86
N HIS A 102 12.25 3.77 17.11
CA HIS A 102 13.66 3.64 17.50
C HIS A 102 14.33 2.46 16.80
N PHE A 103 13.63 1.33 16.74
CA PHE A 103 14.14 0.15 16.04
C PHE A 103 14.39 0.43 14.55
N CYS A 104 13.44 1.09 13.88
CA CYS A 104 13.60 1.49 12.48
C CYS A 104 14.77 2.46 12.28
N TRP A 105 14.95 3.41 13.20
CA TRP A 105 16.06 4.36 13.16
C TRP A 105 17.41 3.66 13.29
N ASP A 106 17.53 2.74 14.26
CA ASP A 106 18.77 2.00 14.51
C ASP A 106 19.14 1.11 13.32
N GLU A 107 18.17 0.42 12.69
CA GLU A 107 18.39 -0.37 11.48
C GLU A 107 18.80 0.49 10.28
N MET A 108 18.16 1.66 10.10
CA MET A 108 18.53 2.61 9.04
C MET A 108 19.96 3.12 9.24
N GLN A 109 20.33 3.44 10.48
CA GLN A 109 21.67 3.90 10.83
C GLN A 109 22.72 2.81 10.62
N ALA A 110 22.42 1.57 11.00
CA ALA A 110 23.28 0.41 10.80
C ALA A 110 23.54 0.15 9.30
N LEU A 111 22.49 0.11 8.49
CA LEU A 111 22.59 -0.05 7.03
C LEU A 111 23.42 1.08 6.41
N SER A 112 23.14 2.33 6.77
CA SER A 112 23.86 3.50 6.25
C SER A 112 25.34 3.45 6.58
N LEU A 113 25.69 3.04 7.81
CA LEU A 113 27.08 2.92 8.25
C LEU A 113 27.81 1.76 7.55
N GLU A 114 27.15 0.63 7.34
CA GLU A 114 27.72 -0.51 6.61
C GLU A 114 28.02 -0.14 5.16
N LEU A 115 27.08 0.52 4.47
CA LEU A 115 27.26 1.05 3.13
C LEU A 115 28.40 2.07 3.09
N ALA A 116 28.43 3.03 4.02
CA ALA A 116 29.47 4.05 4.04
C ALA A 116 30.87 3.46 4.25
N ARG A 117 31.01 2.43 5.10
CA ARG A 117 32.28 1.69 5.26
C ARG A 117 32.69 0.94 4.00
N HIS A 118 31.74 0.37 3.26
CA HIS A 118 32.00 -0.28 1.98
C HIS A 118 32.55 0.71 0.94
N TYR A 119 32.00 1.93 0.90
CA TYR A 119 32.49 2.99 0.00
C TYR A 119 33.75 3.73 0.50
N HIS A 120 34.03 3.70 1.81
CA HIS A 120 35.19 4.39 2.40
C HIS A 120 35.89 3.52 3.47
N PRO A 121 36.59 2.43 3.08
CA PRO A 121 37.14 1.44 4.02
C PRO A 121 38.28 1.95 4.92
N GLY A 122 38.77 3.18 4.74
CA GLY A 122 39.86 3.78 5.53
C GLY A 122 39.44 4.90 6.49
N THR A 123 38.16 5.24 6.57
CA THR A 123 37.70 6.41 7.33
C THR A 123 37.07 5.98 8.66
N ALA A 124 37.58 6.50 9.78
CA ALA A 124 37.04 6.20 11.12
C ALA A 124 35.59 6.68 11.31
N LYS A 125 35.20 7.75 10.59
CA LYS A 125 33.84 8.31 10.56
C LYS A 125 33.38 8.55 9.12
N PRO A 126 32.89 7.50 8.42
CA PRO A 126 32.55 7.57 7.00
C PRO A 126 31.42 8.54 6.64
N LEU A 127 30.53 8.84 7.60
CA LEU A 127 29.41 9.76 7.38
C LEU A 127 29.82 11.23 7.56
N ASP A 128 30.86 11.50 8.35
CA ASP A 128 31.36 12.86 8.62
C ASP A 128 32.07 13.47 7.39
N SER A 129 32.47 12.64 6.42
CA SER A 129 33.08 13.11 5.17
C SER A 129 32.06 13.61 4.13
N LEU A 130 30.76 13.42 4.37
CA LEU A 130 29.71 13.91 3.48
C LEU A 130 29.45 15.39 3.72
N THR A 131 29.41 16.16 2.64
CA THR A 131 29.02 17.56 2.68
C THR A 131 27.49 17.71 2.74
N VAL A 132 27.01 18.83 3.29
CA VAL A 132 25.56 19.13 3.35
C VAL A 132 24.88 19.03 1.97
N PRO A 133 25.45 19.54 0.86
CA PRO A 133 24.85 19.40 -0.46
C PRO A 133 24.72 17.95 -0.92
N GLU A 134 25.69 17.08 -0.62
CA GLU A 134 25.64 15.65 -0.99
C GLU A 134 24.52 14.91 -0.24
N ILE A 135 24.36 15.20 1.04
CA ILE A 135 23.26 14.66 1.85
C ILE A 135 21.91 15.13 1.28
N LEU A 136 21.78 16.41 0.95
CA LEU A 136 20.54 16.95 0.37
C LEU A 136 20.23 16.33 -1.00
N ALA A 137 21.25 16.09 -1.83
CA ALA A 137 21.11 15.42 -3.10
C ALA A 137 20.61 13.97 -2.91
N ALA A 138 21.17 13.23 -1.94
CA ALA A 138 20.72 11.88 -1.60
C ALA A 138 19.27 11.87 -1.11
N VAL A 139 18.89 12.78 -0.20
CA VAL A 139 17.50 12.91 0.28
C VAL A 139 16.54 13.23 -0.85
N ARG A 140 16.92 14.13 -1.77
CA ARG A 140 16.11 14.46 -2.95
C ARG A 140 15.91 13.24 -3.84
N LEU A 141 16.97 12.48 -4.10
CA LEU A 141 16.89 11.27 -4.91
C LEU A 141 15.96 10.23 -4.27
N ALA A 142 16.12 9.97 -2.97
CA ALA A 142 15.28 9.04 -2.23
C ALA A 142 13.81 9.49 -2.22
N SER A 143 13.56 10.78 -2.02
CA SER A 143 12.19 11.33 -2.02
C SER A 143 11.51 11.20 -3.38
N ALA A 144 12.24 11.45 -4.47
CA ALA A 144 11.73 11.28 -5.83
C ALA A 144 11.41 9.80 -6.16
N ASP A 145 12.19 8.87 -5.61
CA ASP A 145 11.95 7.44 -5.76
C ASP A 145 10.71 6.98 -4.98
N ILE A 146 10.55 7.44 -3.74
CA ILE A 146 9.36 7.19 -2.91
C ILE A 146 8.10 7.77 -3.57
N GLU A 147 8.18 8.99 -4.13
CA GLU A 147 7.07 9.60 -4.87
C GLU A 147 6.64 8.73 -6.05
N ARG A 148 7.61 8.26 -6.85
CA ARG A 148 7.33 7.39 -8.00
C ARG A 148 6.68 6.09 -7.56
N TRP A 149 7.23 5.45 -6.53
CA TRP A 149 6.67 4.23 -5.95
C TRP A 149 5.24 4.43 -5.44
N ALA A 150 4.98 5.54 -4.73
CA ALA A 150 3.65 5.86 -4.22
C ALA A 150 2.65 6.11 -5.37
N LEU A 151 3.06 6.79 -6.44
CA LEU A 151 2.22 7.01 -7.60
C LEU A 151 1.89 5.73 -8.37
N GLU A 152 2.81 4.75 -8.38
CA GLU A 152 2.65 3.49 -9.11
C GLU A 152 1.89 2.43 -8.30
N TYR A 153 2.16 2.32 -7.00
CA TYR A 153 1.67 1.20 -6.18
C TYR A 153 0.68 1.59 -5.09
N ALA A 154 0.59 2.86 -4.65
CA ALA A 154 -0.37 3.25 -3.61
C ALA A 154 -1.76 3.55 -4.23
N PRO A 155 -2.81 2.76 -3.88
CA PRO A 155 -4.13 2.98 -4.42
C PRO A 155 -4.70 4.33 -3.94
N GLY A 156 -5.24 5.11 -4.86
CA GLY A 156 -5.76 6.44 -4.54
C GLY A 156 -4.69 7.50 -4.32
N SER A 157 -3.41 7.24 -4.66
CA SER A 157 -2.31 8.23 -4.56
C SER A 157 -2.59 9.53 -5.31
N ARG A 158 -3.39 9.47 -6.38
CA ARG A 158 -3.81 10.64 -7.18
C ARG A 158 -5.12 11.28 -6.73
N MET A 159 -5.76 10.78 -5.66
CA MET A 159 -7.10 11.18 -5.23
C MET A 159 -7.13 12.12 -4.03
N LEU A 160 -5.99 12.32 -3.34
CA LEU A 160 -5.89 13.23 -2.21
C LEU A 160 -5.37 14.59 -2.70
N THR A 161 -6.23 15.62 -2.61
CA THR A 161 -5.89 17.05 -2.74
C THR A 161 -6.15 17.75 -1.43
#